data_AF-A0A2S6U1Q0-F1
#
_entry.id   AF-A0A2S6U1Q0-F1
#
_cell.length_a   1.000
_cell.length_b   1.000
_cell.length_c   1.000
_cell.angle_alpha   90.00
_cell.angle_beta   90.00
_cell.angle_gamma   90.00
#
_symmetry.space_group_name_H-M   'P 1'
#
loop_
_entity.id
_entity.type
_entity.pdbx_description
1 polymer ?
#
loop_
_entity_poly.entity_id
_entity_poly.type
_entity_poly.pdbx_seq_one_letter_code
_entity_poly.pdbx_strand_id
1 'polypeptide(L)' 'QGSERFLDAMVAWGDEASIRTRIDAHYAAGADHVCLQPFDPTGGPLPDWKAIEAFAG' A
#
# COMPACT_ATOMS: atom_id res chain seq x y z
N GLN A 1 -13.99 -15.50 4.96
CA GLN A 1 -14.78 -14.27 5.21
C GLN A 1 -14.16 -13.34 6.25
N GLY A 2 -13.41 -13.83 7.26
CA GLY A 2 -12.68 -12.94 8.18
C GLY A 2 -11.38 -12.36 7.61
N SER A 3 -10.67 -13.10 6.74
CA SER A 3 -9.37 -12.66 6.22
C SER A 3 -9.47 -11.54 5.21
N GLU A 4 -10.51 -11.48 4.36
CA GLU A 4 -10.63 -10.44 3.33
C GLU A 4 -10.80 -9.06 3.95
N ARG A 5 -11.78 -8.88 4.86
CA ARG A 5 -11.97 -7.61 5.57
C ARG A 5 -10.75 -7.21 6.40
N PHE A 6 -10.04 -8.19 6.95
CA PHE A 6 -8.80 -7.94 7.70
C PHE A 6 -7.68 -7.49 6.76
N LEU A 7 -7.53 -8.12 5.60
CA LEU A 7 -6.56 -7.74 4.58
C LEU A 7 -6.88 -6.36 3.99
N ASP A 8 -8.16 -6.04 3.74
CA ASP A 8 -8.60 -4.71 3.28
C ASP A 8 -8.25 -3.59 4.25
N ALA A 9 -8.23 -3.91 5.55
CA ALA A 9 -7.88 -2.96 6.60
C ALA A 9 -6.38 -2.80 6.80
N MET A 10 -5.58 -3.81 6.44
CA MET A 10 -4.13 -3.80 6.68
C MET A 10 -3.27 -3.57 5.44
N VAL A 11 -3.76 -3.92 4.25
CA VAL A 11 -3.00 -3.86 3.00
C VAL A 11 -3.73 -2.93 2.03
N ALA A 12 -2.99 -1.97 1.49
CA ALA A 12 -3.47 -1.19 0.35
C ALA A 12 -3.26 -2.02 -0.94
N TRP A 13 -4.34 -2.34 -1.63
CA TRP A 13 -4.33 -3.13 -2.87
C TRP A 13 -5.43 -2.63 -3.82
N GLY A 14 -5.28 -2.92 -5.10
CA GLY A 14 -6.13 -2.41 -6.18
C GLY A 14 -5.32 -1.69 -7.26
N ASP A 15 -5.97 -0.79 -7.98
CA ASP A 15 -5.29 0.10 -8.92
C ASP A 15 -4.48 1.20 -8.20
N GLU A 16 -3.68 1.93 -8.98
CA GLU A 16 -2.81 2.98 -8.45
C GLU A 16 -3.60 4.08 -7.72
N ALA A 17 -4.76 4.46 -8.25
CA ALA A 17 -5.60 5.49 -7.64
C ALA A 17 -6.13 5.06 -6.27
N SER A 18 -6.52 3.78 -6.13
CA SER A 18 -6.99 3.20 -4.87
C SER A 18 -5.89 3.13 -3.82
N ILE A 19 -4.65 2.85 -4.23
CA ILE A 19 -3.50 2.83 -3.34
C ILE A 19 -3.12 4.27 -2.93
N ARG A 20 -3.08 5.21 -3.88
CA ARG A 20 -2.79 6.63 -3.61
C ARG A 20 -3.79 7.25 -2.65
N THR A 21 -5.08 6.96 -2.83
CA THR A 21 -6.14 7.41 -1.91
C THR A 21 -5.88 6.95 -0.46
N ARG A 22 -5.38 5.72 -0.26
CA ARG A 22 -5.05 5.22 1.08
C ARG A 22 -3.80 5.90 1.66
N ILE A 23 -2.79 6.15 0.83
CA ILE A 23 -1.59 6.92 1.23
C ILE A 23 -2.01 8.34 1.66
N ASP A 24 -2.81 9.03 0.85
CA ASP A 24 -3.33 10.37 1.12
C ASP A 24 -4.17 10.41 2.41
N ALA A 25 -4.93 9.34 2.70
CA ALA A 25 -5.69 9.24 3.94
C ALA A 25 -4.78 9.25 5.19
N HIS A 26 -3.57 8.70 5.12
CA HIS A 26 -2.61 8.79 6.22
C HIS A 26 -2.09 10.23 6.41
N TYR A 27 -1.77 10.92 5.32
CA TYR A 27 -1.38 12.34 5.37
C TYR A 27 -2.53 13.21 5.89
N ALA A 28 -3.76 12.97 5.43
CA ALA A 28 -4.95 13.67 5.91
C ALA A 28 -5.24 13.40 7.40
N ALA A 29 -4.84 12.24 7.92
CA ALA A 29 -4.89 11.92 9.35
C ALA A 29 -3.78 12.58 10.17
N GLY A 30 -2.89 13.37 9.54
CA GLY A 30 -1.82 14.12 10.18
C GLY A 30 -0.46 13.44 10.19
N ALA A 31 -0.27 12.39 9.39
CA ALA A 31 1.09 11.85 9.19
C ALA A 31 1.94 12.86 8.41
N ASP A 32 3.14 13.16 8.89
CA ASP A 32 4.12 13.94 8.12
C ASP A 32 4.92 13.07 7.13
N HIS A 33 4.93 11.75 7.36
CA HIS A 33 5.59 10.75 6.55
C HIS A 33 4.81 9.43 6.52
N VAL A 34 4.80 8.77 5.36
CA VAL A 34 4.21 7.44 5.19
C VAL A 34 5.30 6.47 4.69
N CYS A 35 5.59 5.44 5.48
CA CYS A 35 6.50 4.36 5.07
C CYS A 35 5.76 3.35 4.19
N LEU A 36 6.38 2.97 3.07
CA LEU A 36 5.82 1.97 2.16
C LEU A 36 6.55 0.63 2.32
N GLN A 37 5.80 -0.44 2.57
CA GLN A 37 6.27 -1.82 2.55
C GLN A 37 5.61 -2.56 1.38
N PRO A 38 6.21 -2.54 0.18
CA PRO A 38 5.65 -3.25 -0.96
C PRO A 38 5.90 -4.75 -0.85
N PHE A 39 4.91 -5.54 -1.26
CA PHE A 39 5.00 -6.99 -1.36
C PHE A 39 5.04 -7.41 -2.82
N ASP A 40 5.85 -8.41 -3.15
CA ASP A 40 5.85 -9.03 -4.47
C ASP A 40 4.49 -9.72 -4.73
N PRO A 41 3.75 -9.34 -5.80
CA PRO A 41 2.42 -9.88 -6.08
C PRO A 41 2.42 -11.36 -6.47
N THR A 42 3.60 -11.92 -6.80
CA THR A 42 3.82 -13.34 -7.08
C THR A 42 4.26 -14.13 -5.85
N GLY A 43 4.43 -13.47 -4.69
CA GLY A 43 4.84 -14.08 -3.43
C GLY A 43 6.35 -14.25 -3.28
N GLY A 44 7.14 -13.51 -4.07
CA GLY A 44 8.59 -13.48 -3.98
C GLY A 44 9.11 -12.87 -2.66
N PRO A 45 10.38 -13.16 -2.28
CA PRO A 45 10.97 -12.66 -1.05
C PRO A 45 11.47 -11.22 -1.13
N LEU A 46 11.44 -10.61 -2.32
CA LEU A 46 11.92 -9.26 -2.58
C LEU A 46 10.74 -8.27 -2.59
N PRO A 47 10.98 -6.98 -2.31
CA PRO A 47 9.94 -5.96 -2.48
C PRO A 47 9.56 -5.78 -3.95
N ASP A 48 8.31 -5.37 -4.21
CA ASP A 48 7.93 -4.90 -5.53
C ASP A 48 8.54 -3.52 -5.79
N TRP A 49 9.62 -3.50 -6.58
CA TRP A 49 10.31 -2.27 -6.94
C TRP A 49 9.46 -1.32 -7.78
N LYS A 50 8.51 -1.83 -8.59
CA LYS A 50 7.61 -0.98 -9.36
C LYS A 50 6.67 -0.20 -8.46
N ALA A 51 6.22 -0.83 -7.37
CA ALA A 51 5.41 -0.15 -6.36
C ALA A 51 6.20 0.96 -5.66
N ILE A 52 7.50 0.74 -5.37
CA ILE A 52 8.36 1.81 -4.83
C ILE A 52 8.45 2.97 -5.82
N GLU A 53 8.77 2.70 -7.09
CA GLU A 53 8.88 3.74 -8.11
C GLU A 53 7.56 4.53 -8.29
N ALA A 54 6.41 3.87 -8.19
CA ALA A 54 5.10 4.51 -8.37
C ALA A 54 4.65 5.39 -7.20
N PHE A 55 5.09 5.08 -5.97
CA PHE A 55 4.51 5.65 -4.76
C PHE A 55 5.49 6.33 -3.79
N ALA A 56 6.80 6.09 -3.91
CA ALA A 56 7.81 6.69 -3.04
C ALA A 56 8.36 8.04 -3.54
N GLY A 57 7.87 8.51 -4.70
CA GLY A 57 8.26 9.77 -5.35
C GLY A 57 7.38 10.95 -4.99
#